data_AF-A0A1A9D2P5-F1
#
_entry.id   AF-A0A1A9D2P5-F1
#
_cell.length_a   1.000
_cell.length_b   1.000
_cell.length_c   1.000
_cell.angle_alpha   90.00
_cell.angle_beta   90.00
_cell.angle_gamma   90.00
#
_symmetry.space_group_name_H-M   'P 1'
#
loop_
_entity.id
_entity.type
_entity.pdbx_description
1 polymer ?
#
loop_
_entity_poly.entity_id
_entity_poly.type
_entity_poly.pdbx_seq_one_letter_code
_entity_poly.pdbx_strand_id
1 'polypeptide(L)'
;MTTQTVPNRRSTTSAVSTRESSDWRSRSACAEVDPELFFPTSSEAEKATQAKEVCGWCPVRQQCLDWALKTGQDTGVWGGLDERERRAIHGRPSSAQTAPLASVWGADIGEEAVARYLSGADGEVLPQERLEAVARGVRAGMSYLDFDRMHGLAKGATSVFVSRARKVCADKGFTFPDMGARRSGSRVLSDEQVVKLRERSAAGGVTDLELAMQVGVARKTVTGLLSGQSYKDVGGPIRRPRENKPGESTRVLWAGKQAGFSGSKKSVEEAA
;
A
#
# COMPACT_ATOMS: atom_id res chain seq x y z
N MET A 1 -13.36 33.69 68.36
CA MET A 1 -13.73 33.09 67.07
C MET A 1 -12.50 33.12 66.18
N THR A 2 -11.99 31.91 65.98
CA THR A 2 -10.90 31.37 65.14
C THR A 2 -10.13 32.31 64.19
N THR A 3 -8.89 32.64 64.55
CA THR A 3 -7.84 33.08 63.62
C THR A 3 -7.25 31.84 62.93
N GLN A 4 -7.37 31.77 61.60
CA GLN A 4 -6.83 30.67 60.80
C GLN A 4 -5.52 31.12 60.16
N THR A 5 -4.40 30.78 60.80
CA THR A 5 -3.03 30.89 60.29
C THR A 5 -2.81 29.84 59.21
N VAL A 6 -2.56 30.26 57.97
CA VAL A 6 -2.14 29.37 56.88
C VAL A 6 -0.62 29.18 56.94
N PRO A 7 -0.08 27.94 57.01
CA PRO A 7 1.36 27.74 57.01
C PRO A 7 1.92 27.77 55.59
N ASN A 8 2.91 28.65 55.41
CA ASN A 8 3.88 28.66 54.33
C ASN A 8 4.61 27.29 54.24
N ARG A 9 4.44 26.57 53.12
CA ARG A 9 5.27 25.40 52.78
C ARG A 9 6.18 25.72 51.60
N ARG A 10 7.33 26.28 51.96
CA ARG A 10 8.67 25.70 51.76
C ARG A 10 9.00 25.32 50.31
N SER A 11 9.75 26.22 49.68
CA SER A 11 10.74 25.92 48.66
C SER A 11 11.59 24.71 49.08
N THR A 12 11.47 23.63 48.31
CA THR A 12 12.51 22.61 48.19
C THR A 12 12.82 22.48 46.71
N THR A 13 13.81 23.26 46.29
CA THR A 13 14.72 22.90 45.21
C THR A 13 15.35 21.53 45.51
N SER A 14 15.55 20.74 44.45
CA SER A 14 16.22 19.42 44.36
C SER A 14 15.24 18.27 44.11
N ALA A 15 15.36 17.45 43.08
CA ALA A 15 16.51 17.19 42.21
C ALA A 15 16.04 17.00 40.76
N VAL A 16 16.62 17.78 39.85
CA VAL A 16 16.70 17.40 38.44
C VAL A 16 17.49 16.10 38.41
N SER A 17 16.78 14.99 38.22
CA SER A 17 17.38 13.71 37.89
C SER A 17 17.97 13.85 36.49
N THR A 18 19.25 14.22 36.41
CA THR A 18 20.12 13.99 35.26
C THR A 18 20.26 12.49 35.03
N ARG A 19 19.20 11.88 34.52
CA ARG A 19 19.41 10.85 33.51
C ARG A 19 19.65 11.66 32.26
N GLU A 20 20.89 11.72 31.79
CA GLU A 20 21.14 11.82 30.36
C GLU A 20 20.53 10.57 29.71
N SER A 21 19.20 10.52 29.70
CA SER A 21 18.47 9.69 28.78
C SER A 21 18.77 10.30 27.43
N SER A 22 19.41 9.51 26.57
CA SER A 22 19.51 9.70 25.13
C SER A 22 18.11 9.77 24.49
N ASP A 23 17.25 10.64 24.99
CA ASP A 23 15.95 10.96 24.43
C ASP A 23 16.20 11.92 23.30
N TRP A 24 15.95 11.43 22.10
CA TRP A 24 16.14 12.18 20.87
C TRP A 24 15.36 13.51 20.86
N ARG A 25 14.30 13.63 21.66
CA ARG A 25 13.53 14.87 21.83
C ARG A 25 14.37 16.03 22.33
N SER A 26 15.42 15.78 23.12
CA SER A 26 16.34 16.82 23.60
C SER A 26 17.09 17.54 22.48
N ARG A 27 17.20 16.91 21.29
CA ARG A 27 17.86 17.47 20.10
C ARG A 27 16.85 17.99 19.06
N SER A 28 15.60 18.21 19.47
CA SER A 28 14.55 18.64 18.55
C SER A 28 14.59 20.15 18.33
N ALA A 29 14.65 20.54 17.06
CA ALA A 29 14.57 21.93 16.61
C ALA A 29 13.29 22.65 17.07
N CYS A 30 12.18 21.91 17.16
CA CYS A 30 10.90 22.46 17.56
C CYS A 30 10.82 22.87 19.03
N ALA A 31 11.78 22.45 19.88
CA ALA A 31 11.83 22.89 21.27
C ALA A 31 12.24 24.37 21.43
N GLU A 32 12.84 24.96 20.40
CA GLU A 32 13.29 26.37 20.39
C GLU A 32 12.24 27.32 19.77
N VAL A 33 11.09 26.79 19.34
CA VAL A 33 10.01 27.52 18.66
C VAL A 33 8.73 27.39 19.48
N ASP A 34 7.79 28.32 19.28
CA ASP A 34 6.47 28.30 19.93
C ASP A 34 5.74 26.96 19.67
N PRO A 35 5.37 26.20 20.72
CA PRO A 35 4.65 24.94 20.59
C PRO A 35 3.32 25.06 19.83
N GLU A 36 2.61 26.20 19.94
CA GLU A 36 1.33 26.43 19.28
C GLU A 36 1.44 26.36 17.74
N LEU A 37 2.62 26.63 17.20
CA LEU A 37 2.89 26.53 15.76
C LEU A 37 2.66 25.10 15.22
N PHE A 38 2.93 24.09 16.04
CA PHE A 38 2.85 22.68 15.66
C PHE A 38 1.46 22.08 15.80
N PHE A 39 0.48 22.83 16.32
CA PHE A 39 -0.91 22.38 16.47
C PHE A 39 -1.90 23.31 15.71
N PRO A 40 -1.77 23.44 14.38
CA PRO A 40 -2.65 24.28 13.58
C PRO A 40 -4.09 23.73 13.55
N THR A 41 -5.08 24.62 13.58
CA THR A 41 -6.48 24.27 13.30
C THR A 41 -6.72 24.07 11.80
N SER A 42 -7.87 23.49 11.42
CA SER A 42 -8.20 23.17 10.01
C SER A 42 -8.22 24.37 9.06
N SER A 43 -8.36 25.59 9.58
CA SER A 43 -8.32 26.85 8.83
C SER A 43 -6.92 27.47 8.72
N GLU A 44 -5.91 26.94 9.41
CA GLU A 44 -4.58 27.56 9.56
C GLU A 44 -3.50 26.85 8.74
N ALA A 45 -3.73 26.73 7.43
CA ALA A 45 -2.80 26.08 6.50
C ALA A 45 -1.41 26.73 6.48
N GLU A 46 -1.33 28.05 6.71
CA GLU A 46 -0.07 28.79 6.77
C GLU A 46 0.78 28.38 7.99
N LYS A 47 0.16 28.20 9.17
CA LYS A 47 0.85 27.71 10.37
C LYS A 47 1.39 26.29 10.16
N ALA A 48 0.61 25.42 9.52
CA ALA A 48 1.06 24.08 9.16
C ALA A 48 2.30 24.10 8.24
N THR A 49 2.34 25.05 7.30
CA THR A 49 3.49 25.22 6.38
C THR A 49 4.73 25.67 7.15
N GLN A 50 4.61 26.67 8.01
CA GLN A 50 5.70 27.15 8.86
C GLN A 50 6.24 26.06 9.81
N ALA A 51 5.36 25.25 10.41
CA ALA A 51 5.77 24.10 11.24
C ALA A 51 6.56 23.04 10.44
N LYS A 52 6.16 22.81 9.18
CA LYS A 52 6.88 21.89 8.28
C LYS A 52 8.26 22.42 7.89
N GLU A 53 8.41 23.73 7.71
CA GLU A 53 9.71 24.36 7.47
C GLU A 53 10.66 24.13 8.66
N VAL A 54 10.17 24.30 9.88
CA VAL A 54 10.93 23.99 11.10
C VAL A 54 11.36 22.52 11.16
N CYS A 55 10.45 21.62 10.79
CA CYS A 55 10.77 20.20 10.70
C CYS A 55 11.83 19.90 9.62
N GLY A 56 11.93 20.72 8.58
CA GLY A 56 12.84 20.53 7.44
C GLY A 56 14.32 20.51 7.84
N TRP A 57 14.71 21.31 8.83
CA TRP A 57 16.08 21.38 9.35
C TRP A 57 16.28 20.63 10.69
N CYS A 58 15.23 19.95 11.20
CA CYS A 58 15.29 19.23 12.46
C CYS A 58 16.13 17.93 12.34
N PRO A 59 17.20 17.76 13.14
CA PRO A 59 18.10 16.60 13.03
C PRO A 59 17.44 15.28 13.46
N VAL A 60 16.36 15.35 14.24
CA VAL A 60 15.61 14.19 14.75
C VAL A 60 14.28 13.98 14.03
N ARG A 61 14.08 14.62 12.87
CA ARG A 61 12.84 14.54 12.07
C ARG A 61 12.36 13.10 11.83
N GLN A 62 13.25 12.20 11.43
CA GLN A 62 12.90 10.79 11.16
C GLN A 62 12.50 10.04 12.44
N GLN A 63 13.23 10.23 13.53
CA GLN A 63 12.92 9.61 14.82
C GLN A 63 11.60 10.12 15.39
N CYS A 64 11.30 11.41 15.17
CA CYS A 64 10.03 12.05 15.51
C CYS A 64 8.87 11.46 14.71
N LEU A 65 9.04 11.31 13.39
CA LEU A 65 8.04 10.69 12.54
C LEU A 65 7.77 9.25 12.97
N ASP A 66 8.81 8.44 13.12
CA ASP A 66 8.69 7.04 13.52
C ASP A 66 7.98 6.88 14.86
N TRP A 67 8.29 7.77 15.83
CA TRP A 67 7.61 7.77 17.11
C TRP A 67 6.14 8.17 16.98
N ALA A 68 5.84 9.26 16.26
CA ALA A 68 4.47 9.74 16.04
C ALA A 68 3.60 8.70 15.34
N LEU A 69 4.16 7.97 14.37
CA LEU A 69 3.48 6.86 13.69
C LEU A 69 3.26 5.67 14.64
N LYS A 70 4.25 5.31 15.48
CA LYS A 70 4.13 4.20 16.43
C LYS A 70 3.13 4.46 17.55
N THR A 71 3.08 5.68 18.07
CA THR A 71 2.16 6.05 19.16
C THR A 71 0.81 6.54 18.67
N GLY A 72 0.63 6.72 17.34
CA GLY A 72 -0.63 7.16 16.76
C GLY A 72 -1.00 8.60 17.10
N GLN A 73 -0.03 9.52 17.06
CA GLN A 73 -0.32 10.95 17.26
C GLN A 73 -1.17 11.47 16.10
N ASP A 74 -2.43 11.76 16.40
CA ASP A 74 -3.46 12.18 15.46
C ASP A 74 -3.42 13.69 15.20
N THR A 75 -3.12 14.50 16.21
CA THR A 75 -3.12 15.96 16.09
C THR A 75 -1.74 16.55 15.82
N GLY A 76 -1.70 17.74 15.19
CA GLY A 76 -0.49 18.53 15.00
C GLY A 76 0.47 18.04 13.90
N VAL A 77 1.61 18.72 13.78
CA VAL A 77 2.68 18.46 12.80
C VAL A 77 3.82 17.70 13.47
N TRP A 78 4.11 16.51 12.97
CA TRP A 78 5.14 15.62 13.50
C TRP A 78 6.04 15.14 12.37
N GLY A 79 7.36 15.23 12.55
CA GLY A 79 8.32 14.76 11.55
C GLY A 79 8.21 15.45 10.18
N GLY A 80 7.64 16.66 10.15
CA GLY A 80 7.40 17.43 8.91
C GLY A 80 6.19 16.96 8.10
N LEU A 81 5.25 16.26 8.75
CA LEU A 81 4.00 15.84 8.17
C LEU A 81 2.86 16.33 9.05
N ASP A 82 1.82 16.88 8.45
CA ASP A 82 0.58 17.20 9.15
C ASP A 82 -0.25 15.94 9.42
N GLU A 83 -1.34 16.10 10.17
CA GLU A 83 -2.26 15.00 10.49
C GLU A 83 -2.74 14.25 9.24
N ARG A 84 -3.16 14.99 8.19
CA ARG A 84 -3.73 14.40 6.97
C ARG A 84 -2.66 13.60 6.22
N GLU A 85 -1.45 14.12 6.13
CA GLU A 85 -0.32 13.45 5.49
C GLU A 85 0.14 12.21 6.27
N ARG A 86 0.17 12.28 7.62
CA ARG A 86 0.45 11.09 8.44
C ARG A 86 -0.65 10.04 8.33
N ARG A 87 -1.92 10.45 8.26
CA ARG A 87 -3.05 9.54 7.96
C ARG A 87 -2.88 8.86 6.60
N ALA A 88 -2.36 9.56 5.59
CA ALA A 88 -2.08 8.98 4.27
C ALA A 88 -0.93 7.93 4.33
N ILE A 89 0.12 8.19 5.12
CA ILE A 89 1.25 7.26 5.31
C ILE A 89 0.83 5.99 6.06
N HIS A 90 -0.04 6.14 7.06
CA HIS A 90 -0.55 4.99 7.81
C HIS A 90 -1.39 4.03 6.99
N GLY A 91 -1.82 4.41 5.78
CA GLY A 91 -2.46 3.49 4.84
C GLY A 91 -3.59 2.67 5.48
N ARG A 92 -4.25 3.24 6.49
CA ARG A 92 -5.53 2.78 6.96
C ARG A 92 -6.51 3.76 6.32
N PRO A 93 -7.36 3.32 5.37
CA PRO A 93 -8.49 4.16 4.96
C PRO A 93 -9.19 4.63 6.23
N SER A 94 -9.75 5.85 6.21
CA SER A 94 -10.34 6.50 7.39
C SER A 94 -11.06 5.48 8.27
N SER A 95 -11.00 5.62 9.59
CA SER A 95 -11.72 4.75 10.52
C SER A 95 -13.24 4.74 10.31
N ALA A 96 -13.79 5.60 9.45
CA ALA A 96 -15.15 5.51 8.91
C ALA A 96 -15.34 4.41 7.84
N GLN A 97 -14.26 3.87 7.26
CA GLN A 97 -14.28 2.82 6.22
C GLN A 97 -13.70 1.48 6.69
N THR A 98 -13.33 1.35 7.98
CA THR A 98 -12.81 0.09 8.56
C THR A 98 -13.65 -0.41 9.72
N ALA A 99 -14.98 -0.34 9.62
CA ALA A 99 -15.76 -1.45 10.15
C ALA A 99 -15.20 -2.73 9.47
N PRO A 100 -14.94 -3.83 10.19
CA PRO A 100 -14.53 -5.06 9.54
C PRO A 100 -15.52 -5.33 8.40
N LEU A 101 -15.02 -5.59 7.18
CA LEU A 101 -15.87 -5.90 6.02
C LEU A 101 -17.00 -6.87 6.40
N ALA A 102 -16.70 -7.80 7.31
CA ALA A 102 -17.62 -8.79 7.87
C ALA A 102 -18.78 -8.25 8.73
N SER A 103 -18.68 -7.09 9.40
CA SER A 103 -19.74 -6.58 10.29
C SER A 103 -20.85 -5.82 9.56
N VAL A 104 -20.61 -5.44 8.30
CA VAL A 104 -21.57 -4.69 7.48
C VAL A 104 -22.12 -5.54 6.31
N TRP A 105 -21.48 -6.67 6.01
CA TRP A 105 -21.89 -7.55 4.93
C TRP A 105 -23.26 -8.20 5.21
N GLY A 106 -24.18 -8.10 4.25
CA GLY A 106 -25.55 -8.63 4.36
C GLY A 106 -26.63 -7.58 4.67
N ALA A 107 -26.26 -6.30 4.85
CA ALA A 107 -27.23 -5.21 4.80
C ALA A 107 -27.69 -4.96 3.34
N ASP A 108 -28.89 -4.40 3.18
CA ASP A 108 -29.43 -4.02 1.87
C ASP A 108 -28.50 -3.04 1.16
N ILE A 109 -28.37 -3.20 -0.15
CA ILE A 109 -27.54 -2.31 -0.97
C ILE A 109 -28.30 -0.99 -1.18
N GLY A 110 -27.77 0.10 -0.65
CA GLY A 110 -28.27 1.44 -0.94
C GLY A 110 -27.96 1.86 -2.37
N GLU A 111 -28.98 1.90 -3.24
CA GLU A 111 -28.83 2.32 -4.64
C GLU A 111 -28.23 3.72 -4.78
N GLU A 112 -28.57 4.64 -3.87
CA GLU A 112 -28.02 6.00 -3.87
C GLU A 112 -26.52 6.01 -3.56
N ALA A 113 -26.07 5.17 -2.62
CA ALA A 113 -24.66 5.06 -2.27
C ALA A 113 -23.84 4.43 -3.42
N VAL A 114 -24.41 3.45 -4.11
CA VAL A 114 -23.83 2.86 -5.32
C VAL A 114 -23.71 3.90 -6.44
N ALA A 115 -24.76 4.67 -6.69
CA ALA A 115 -24.75 5.73 -7.70
C ALA A 115 -23.73 6.83 -7.37
N ARG A 116 -23.64 7.22 -6.10
CA ARG A 116 -22.64 8.19 -5.60
C ARG A 116 -21.21 7.70 -5.79
N TYR A 117 -20.94 6.43 -5.49
CA TYR A 117 -19.62 5.86 -5.74
C TYR A 117 -19.29 5.86 -7.24
N LEU A 118 -20.22 5.44 -8.10
CA LEU A 118 -20.01 5.41 -9.55
C LEU A 118 -19.80 6.80 -10.18
N SER A 119 -20.31 7.86 -9.57
CA SER A 119 -20.08 9.24 -10.03
C SER A 119 -18.75 9.83 -9.56
N GLY A 120 -18.00 9.12 -8.70
CA GLY A 120 -16.77 9.62 -8.11
C GLY A 120 -16.99 10.65 -7.00
N ALA A 121 -18.24 10.86 -6.56
CA ALA A 121 -18.55 11.80 -5.50
C ALA A 121 -18.03 11.31 -4.14
N ASP A 122 -17.53 12.24 -3.34
CA ASP A 122 -17.13 11.97 -1.97
C ASP A 122 -18.35 11.61 -1.11
N GLY A 123 -18.16 10.70 -0.15
CA GLY A 123 -19.21 10.27 0.77
C GLY A 123 -18.88 8.96 1.46
N GLU A 124 -19.64 8.67 2.52
CA GLU A 124 -19.58 7.37 3.17
C GLU A 124 -20.26 6.33 2.27
N VAL A 125 -19.54 5.24 1.98
CA VAL A 125 -20.02 4.12 1.18
C VAL A 125 -19.62 2.84 1.89
N LEU A 126 -20.60 1.99 2.18
CA LEU A 126 -20.37 0.73 2.86
C LEU A 126 -19.57 -0.22 1.97
N PRO A 127 -18.85 -1.20 2.54
CA PRO A 127 -18.02 -2.07 1.73
C PRO A 127 -18.78 -2.92 0.70
N GLN A 128 -19.98 -3.40 1.04
CA GLN A 128 -20.83 -4.14 0.09
C GLN A 128 -21.36 -3.23 -1.03
N GLU A 129 -21.68 -1.98 -0.74
CA GLU A 129 -22.13 -0.99 -1.72
C GLU A 129 -21.00 -0.64 -2.68
N ARG A 130 -19.79 -0.42 -2.15
CA ARG A 130 -18.57 -0.24 -2.94
C ARG A 130 -18.31 -1.45 -3.83
N LEU A 131 -18.45 -2.66 -3.31
CA LEU A 131 -18.23 -3.87 -4.09
C LEU A 131 -19.26 -4.01 -5.22
N GLU A 132 -20.53 -3.74 -4.95
CA GLU A 132 -21.60 -3.74 -5.96
C GLU A 132 -21.36 -2.66 -7.02
N ALA A 133 -20.97 -1.46 -6.62
CA ALA A 133 -20.61 -0.38 -7.55
C ALA A 133 -19.44 -0.80 -8.46
N VAL A 134 -18.39 -1.41 -7.89
CA VAL A 134 -17.25 -1.93 -8.67
C VAL A 134 -17.71 -3.04 -9.62
N ALA A 135 -18.59 -3.96 -9.19
CA ALA A 135 -19.15 -5.00 -10.06
C ALA A 135 -19.96 -4.41 -11.23
N ARG A 136 -20.82 -3.42 -10.97
CA ARG A 136 -21.60 -2.70 -12.00
C ARG A 136 -20.69 -1.98 -12.99
N GLY A 137 -19.73 -1.21 -12.52
CA GLY A 137 -18.83 -0.48 -13.42
C GLY A 137 -17.95 -1.42 -14.24
N VAL A 138 -17.48 -2.55 -13.68
CA VAL A 138 -16.75 -3.56 -14.48
C VAL A 138 -17.65 -4.18 -15.55
N ARG A 139 -18.91 -4.52 -15.23
CA ARG A 139 -19.89 -4.98 -16.23
C ARG A 139 -20.16 -3.91 -17.30
N ALA A 140 -20.13 -2.64 -16.93
CA ALA A 140 -20.21 -1.49 -17.85
C ALA A 140 -18.89 -1.21 -18.59
N GLY A 141 -17.82 -1.97 -18.34
CA GLY A 141 -16.56 -1.89 -19.08
C GLY A 141 -15.44 -1.08 -18.42
N MET A 142 -15.63 -0.56 -17.20
CA MET A 142 -14.60 0.13 -16.43
C MET A 142 -13.52 -0.83 -15.94
N SER A 143 -12.26 -0.37 -15.93
CA SER A 143 -11.16 -1.09 -15.32
C SER A 143 -10.98 -0.71 -13.84
N TYR A 144 -10.31 -1.55 -13.06
CA TYR A 144 -9.94 -1.19 -11.67
C TYR A 144 -9.07 0.07 -11.58
N LEU A 145 -8.27 0.34 -12.61
CA LEU A 145 -7.48 1.57 -12.68
C LEU A 145 -8.36 2.81 -12.86
N ASP A 146 -9.49 2.70 -13.56
CA ASP A 146 -10.42 3.81 -13.72
C ASP A 146 -11.05 4.18 -12.38
N PHE A 147 -11.40 3.20 -11.55
CA PHE A 147 -11.84 3.44 -10.17
C PHE A 147 -10.75 4.06 -9.30
N ASP A 148 -9.51 3.56 -9.38
CA ASP A 148 -8.41 4.13 -8.60
C ASP A 148 -8.19 5.61 -8.96
N ARG A 149 -8.24 5.95 -10.26
CA ARG A 149 -8.12 7.34 -10.73
C ARG A 149 -9.30 8.20 -10.31
N MET A 150 -10.52 7.68 -10.48
CA MET A 150 -11.76 8.38 -10.16
C MET A 150 -11.82 8.81 -8.69
N HIS A 151 -11.35 7.94 -7.78
CA HIS A 151 -11.37 8.19 -6.34
C HIS A 151 -10.02 8.63 -5.76
N GLY A 152 -9.04 9.01 -6.60
CA GLY A 152 -7.71 9.45 -6.14
C GLY A 152 -6.95 8.41 -5.30
N LEU A 153 -7.21 7.12 -5.52
CA LEU A 153 -6.59 6.02 -4.79
C LEU A 153 -5.23 5.65 -5.39
N ALA A 154 -4.38 5.02 -4.56
CA ALA A 154 -3.15 4.41 -5.04
C ALA A 154 -3.44 3.33 -6.10
N LYS A 155 -2.59 3.25 -7.12
CA LYS A 155 -2.71 2.24 -8.19
C LYS A 155 -2.77 0.82 -7.62
N GLY A 156 -3.82 0.09 -7.94
CA GLY A 156 -4.08 -1.28 -7.50
C GLY A 156 -4.91 -1.39 -6.22
N ALA A 157 -5.29 -0.27 -5.59
CA ALA A 157 -6.09 -0.27 -4.37
C ALA A 157 -7.43 -1.00 -4.56
N THR A 158 -8.13 -0.74 -5.66
CA THR A 158 -9.39 -1.41 -6.00
C THR A 158 -9.20 -2.91 -6.19
N SER A 159 -8.09 -3.34 -6.82
CA SER A 159 -7.80 -4.77 -7.00
C SER A 159 -7.55 -5.48 -5.66
N VAL A 160 -6.83 -4.83 -4.73
CA VAL A 160 -6.59 -5.37 -3.39
C VAL A 160 -7.89 -5.46 -2.60
N PHE A 161 -8.72 -4.41 -2.67
CA PHE A 161 -10.05 -4.39 -2.07
C PHE A 161 -10.93 -5.55 -2.56
N VAL A 162 -11.09 -5.73 -3.88
CA VAL A 162 -11.89 -6.82 -4.47
C VAL A 162 -11.37 -8.20 -4.06
N SER A 163 -10.05 -8.37 -3.98
CA SER A 163 -9.43 -9.63 -3.55
C SER A 163 -9.76 -9.98 -2.10
N ARG A 164 -9.73 -8.97 -1.21
CA ARG A 164 -10.12 -9.13 0.20
C ARG A 164 -11.62 -9.39 0.34
N ALA A 165 -12.45 -8.63 -0.38
CA ALA A 165 -13.90 -8.83 -0.46
C ALA A 165 -14.26 -10.26 -0.84
N ARG A 166 -13.63 -10.82 -1.87
CA ARG A 166 -13.84 -12.22 -2.29
C ARG A 166 -13.54 -13.22 -1.18
N LYS A 167 -12.43 -13.01 -0.47
CA LYS A 167 -12.07 -13.86 0.67
C LYS A 167 -13.11 -13.78 1.77
N VAL A 168 -13.59 -12.59 2.11
CA VAL A 168 -14.63 -12.39 3.12
C VAL A 168 -15.93 -13.09 2.73
N CYS A 169 -16.37 -12.97 1.46
CA CYS A 169 -17.53 -13.72 0.95
C CYS A 169 -17.37 -15.23 1.14
N ALA A 170 -16.21 -15.78 0.74
CA ALA A 170 -15.94 -17.19 0.85
C ALA A 170 -15.92 -17.66 2.32
N ASP A 171 -15.23 -16.92 3.20
CA ASP A 171 -15.05 -17.28 4.61
C ASP A 171 -16.38 -17.17 5.41
N LYS A 172 -17.29 -16.29 4.99
CA LYS A 172 -18.56 -16.00 5.69
C LYS A 172 -19.80 -16.56 4.99
N GLY A 173 -19.65 -17.21 3.84
CA GLY A 173 -20.76 -17.77 3.07
C GLY A 173 -21.64 -16.73 2.39
N PHE A 174 -21.16 -15.50 2.18
CA PHE A 174 -21.89 -14.49 1.43
C PHE A 174 -21.72 -14.68 -0.08
N THR A 175 -22.76 -14.36 -0.83
CA THR A 175 -22.69 -14.30 -2.29
C THR A 175 -21.75 -13.18 -2.72
N PHE A 176 -20.73 -13.53 -3.50
CA PHE A 176 -19.87 -12.55 -4.15
C PHE A 176 -20.54 -12.09 -5.45
N PRO A 177 -20.68 -10.77 -5.71
CA PRO A 177 -21.39 -10.28 -6.88
C PRO A 177 -20.68 -10.70 -8.17
N ASP A 178 -21.46 -10.88 -9.23
CA ASP A 178 -20.92 -11.15 -10.55
C ASP A 178 -20.14 -9.93 -11.05
N MET A 179 -18.82 -10.11 -11.16
CA MET A 179 -17.88 -9.10 -11.66
C MET A 179 -17.90 -8.99 -13.18
N GLY A 180 -18.83 -9.67 -13.86
CA GLY A 180 -18.83 -9.84 -15.30
C GLY A 180 -17.71 -10.78 -15.76
N ALA A 181 -17.72 -11.09 -17.07
CA ALA A 181 -16.64 -11.85 -17.66
C ALA A 181 -15.31 -11.14 -17.37
N ARG A 182 -14.39 -11.82 -16.66
CA ARG A 182 -13.02 -11.32 -16.58
C ARG A 182 -12.59 -11.04 -18.01
N ARG A 183 -12.14 -9.82 -18.30
CA ARG A 183 -11.17 -9.59 -19.38
C ARG A 183 -9.87 -10.27 -18.96
N SER A 184 -9.90 -11.59 -18.76
CA SER A 184 -8.71 -12.40 -18.76
C SER A 184 -8.10 -12.14 -20.11
N GLY A 185 -7.02 -11.36 -20.14
CA GLY A 185 -6.30 -10.95 -21.35
C GLY A 185 -5.63 -12.12 -22.08
N SER A 186 -6.17 -13.32 -21.97
CA SER A 186 -5.86 -14.44 -22.84
C SER A 186 -7.15 -14.82 -23.54
N ARG A 187 -7.40 -14.17 -24.70
CA ARG A 187 -8.25 -14.77 -25.71
C ARG A 187 -7.74 -16.20 -25.92
N VAL A 188 -8.61 -17.18 -25.73
CA VAL A 188 -8.26 -18.60 -25.99
C VAL A 188 -8.19 -18.74 -27.51
N LEU A 189 -7.03 -19.16 -28.01
CA LEU A 189 -6.82 -19.42 -29.43
C LEU A 189 -7.40 -20.79 -29.77
N SER A 190 -8.06 -20.89 -30.93
CA SER A 190 -8.48 -22.19 -31.47
C SER A 190 -7.29 -22.97 -32.00
N ASP A 191 -7.43 -24.29 -32.11
CA ASP A 191 -6.37 -25.17 -32.60
C ASP A 191 -5.91 -24.79 -34.02
N GLU A 192 -6.85 -24.36 -34.88
CA GLU A 192 -6.53 -23.86 -36.22
C GLU A 192 -5.69 -22.57 -36.17
N GLN A 193 -6.01 -21.65 -35.26
CA GLN A 193 -5.24 -20.41 -35.08
C GLN A 193 -3.83 -20.70 -34.58
N VAL A 194 -3.68 -21.69 -33.70
CA VAL A 194 -2.39 -22.14 -33.17
C VAL A 194 -1.50 -22.67 -34.28
N VAL A 195 -2.04 -23.53 -35.15
CA VAL A 195 -1.31 -24.08 -36.30
C VAL A 195 -0.88 -22.98 -37.26
N LYS A 196 -1.79 -22.07 -37.63
CA LYS A 196 -1.49 -20.93 -38.52
C LYS A 196 -0.40 -20.01 -37.97
N LEU A 197 -0.42 -19.71 -36.67
CA LEU A 197 0.61 -18.91 -36.03
C LEU A 197 1.99 -19.60 -36.06
N ARG A 198 2.00 -20.92 -35.90
CA ARG A 198 3.22 -21.74 -35.99
C ARG A 198 3.77 -21.73 -37.41
N GLU A 199 2.96 -22.06 -38.41
CA GLU A 199 3.35 -22.01 -39.82
C GLU A 199 3.88 -20.63 -40.22
N ARG A 200 3.20 -19.55 -39.80
CA ARG A 200 3.64 -18.18 -40.08
C ARG A 200 4.99 -17.86 -39.43
N SER A 201 5.23 -18.34 -38.21
CA SER A 201 6.53 -18.17 -37.56
C SER A 201 7.62 -19.02 -38.21
N ALA A 202 7.30 -20.21 -38.73
CA ALA A 202 8.24 -21.09 -39.40
C ALA A 202 8.67 -20.54 -40.77
N ALA A 203 7.76 -19.87 -41.48
CA ALA A 203 8.06 -19.19 -42.74
C ALA A 203 9.04 -18.01 -42.58
N GLY A 204 9.29 -17.56 -41.35
CA GLY A 204 10.25 -16.50 -41.04
C GLY A 204 9.75 -15.09 -41.39
N GLY A 205 10.57 -14.08 -41.06
CA GLY A 205 10.30 -12.68 -41.39
C GLY A 205 9.19 -12.00 -40.57
N VAL A 206 8.77 -12.59 -39.45
CA VAL A 206 7.77 -12.02 -38.55
C VAL A 206 8.21 -12.18 -37.10
N THR A 207 7.98 -11.16 -36.28
CA THR A 207 8.28 -11.16 -34.85
C THR A 207 7.12 -11.73 -34.01
N ASP A 208 7.42 -12.23 -32.81
CA ASP A 208 6.40 -12.68 -31.85
C ASP A 208 5.39 -11.58 -31.50
N LEU A 209 5.80 -10.32 -31.57
CA LEU A 209 4.94 -9.17 -31.30
C LEU A 209 3.93 -8.95 -32.43
N GLU A 210 4.39 -8.99 -33.69
CA GLU A 210 3.51 -8.84 -34.87
C GLU A 210 2.48 -9.97 -34.93
N LEU A 211 2.91 -11.23 -34.67
CA LEU A 211 2.00 -12.36 -34.56
C LEU A 211 0.96 -12.16 -33.44
N ALA A 212 1.39 -11.63 -32.29
CA ALA A 212 0.49 -11.38 -31.16
C ALA A 212 -0.53 -10.29 -31.47
N MET A 213 -0.14 -9.25 -32.20
CA MET A 213 -1.03 -8.18 -32.65
C MET A 213 -2.07 -8.69 -33.65
N GLN A 214 -1.70 -9.59 -34.58
CA GLN A 214 -2.62 -10.16 -35.58
C GLN A 214 -3.80 -10.90 -34.96
N VAL A 215 -3.59 -11.61 -33.85
CA VAL A 215 -4.63 -12.40 -33.18
C VAL A 215 -5.17 -11.76 -31.89
N GLY A 216 -4.66 -10.59 -31.53
CA GLY A 216 -5.10 -9.83 -30.34
C GLY A 216 -4.80 -10.54 -29.01
N VAL A 217 -3.62 -11.14 -28.88
CA VAL A 217 -3.14 -11.76 -27.62
C VAL A 217 -1.88 -11.07 -27.12
N ALA A 218 -1.50 -11.36 -25.88
CA ALA A 218 -0.23 -10.88 -25.35
C ALA A 218 0.97 -11.58 -26.03
N ARG A 219 2.07 -10.86 -26.26
CA ARG A 219 3.32 -11.42 -26.81
C ARG A 219 3.79 -12.70 -26.09
N LYS A 220 3.67 -12.73 -24.77
CA LYS A 220 4.02 -13.90 -23.94
C LYS A 220 3.24 -15.16 -24.32
N THR A 221 1.99 -15.01 -24.76
CA THR A 221 1.13 -16.12 -25.18
C THR A 221 1.66 -16.76 -26.46
N VAL A 222 2.07 -15.94 -27.44
CA VAL A 222 2.72 -16.42 -28.68
C VAL A 222 4.06 -17.09 -28.37
N THR A 223 4.91 -16.48 -27.53
CA THR A 223 6.20 -17.08 -27.15
C THR A 223 6.03 -18.45 -26.47
N GLY A 224 5.04 -18.59 -25.58
CA GLY A 224 4.73 -19.87 -24.92
C GLY A 224 4.21 -20.93 -25.90
N LEU A 225 3.36 -20.54 -26.84
CA LEU A 225 2.81 -21.42 -27.87
C LEU A 225 3.89 -21.89 -28.85
N LEU A 226 4.80 -21.02 -29.29
CA LEU A 226 5.87 -21.37 -30.23
C LEU A 226 6.92 -22.28 -29.59
N SER A 227 7.13 -22.15 -28.28
CA SER A 227 8.08 -22.98 -27.49
C SER A 227 7.46 -24.24 -26.89
N GLY A 228 6.16 -24.48 -27.10
CA GLY A 228 5.46 -25.67 -26.58
C GLY A 228 5.17 -25.65 -25.09
N GLN A 229 5.32 -24.50 -24.42
CA GLN A 229 4.86 -24.32 -23.05
C GLN A 229 3.33 -24.34 -22.95
N SER A 230 2.65 -23.95 -24.04
CA SER A 230 1.21 -24.08 -24.22
C SER A 230 0.91 -24.72 -25.58
N TYR A 231 -0.27 -25.32 -25.72
CA TYR A 231 -0.72 -26.01 -26.94
C TYR A 231 0.27 -27.08 -27.46
N LYS A 232 0.82 -27.88 -26.54
CA LYS A 232 1.86 -28.88 -26.85
C LYS A 232 1.38 -29.91 -27.88
N ASP A 233 0.12 -30.30 -27.78
CA ASP A 233 -0.47 -31.38 -28.59
C ASP A 233 -1.07 -30.88 -29.92
N VAL A 234 -1.07 -29.57 -30.17
CA VAL A 234 -1.68 -28.95 -31.35
C VAL A 234 -0.60 -28.45 -32.29
N GLY A 235 -0.28 -29.19 -33.35
CA GLY A 235 0.62 -28.72 -34.42
C GLY A 235 2.12 -28.69 -34.09
N GLY A 236 2.57 -29.25 -32.96
CA GLY A 236 3.98 -29.41 -32.55
C GLY A 236 4.80 -28.11 -32.31
N PRO A 237 5.62 -28.01 -31.25
CA PRO A 237 6.40 -26.81 -30.99
C PRO A 237 7.52 -26.59 -32.02
N ILE A 238 7.68 -25.36 -32.48
CA ILE A 238 8.72 -25.00 -33.47
C ILE A 238 10.03 -24.64 -32.78
N ARG A 239 9.96 -23.99 -31.61
CA ARG A 239 11.14 -23.61 -30.83
C ARG A 239 11.36 -24.63 -29.74
N ARG A 240 12.63 -24.92 -29.45
CA ARG A 240 12.97 -25.69 -28.25
C ARG A 240 12.40 -24.97 -27.02
N PRO A 241 11.78 -25.70 -26.08
CA PRO A 241 11.37 -25.12 -24.82
C PRO A 241 12.58 -24.44 -24.19
N ARG A 242 12.40 -23.20 -23.73
CA ARG A 242 13.43 -22.55 -22.94
C ARG A 242 13.52 -23.34 -21.64
N GLU A 243 14.64 -24.03 -21.41
CA GLU A 243 14.92 -24.63 -20.11
C GLU A 243 14.86 -23.49 -19.09
N ASN A 244 13.95 -23.63 -18.13
CA ASN A 244 13.97 -22.75 -16.98
C ASN A 244 15.31 -23.03 -16.30
N LYS A 245 16.24 -22.06 -16.33
CA LYS A 245 17.36 -22.09 -15.39
C LYS A 245 16.74 -22.33 -14.02
N PRO A 246 17.19 -23.34 -13.24
CA PRO A 246 16.67 -23.56 -11.91
C PRO A 246 16.74 -22.22 -11.20
N GLY A 247 15.56 -21.69 -10.88
CA GLY A 247 15.45 -20.39 -10.26
C GLY A 247 16.05 -20.56 -8.88
N GLU A 248 17.31 -20.18 -8.73
CA GLU A 248 17.85 -19.86 -7.42
C GLU A 248 16.99 -18.70 -6.93
N SER A 249 16.02 -19.04 -6.09
CA SER A 249 15.13 -18.08 -5.47
C SER A 249 16.00 -16.97 -4.90
N THR A 250 15.77 -15.73 -5.33
CA THR A 250 16.45 -14.54 -4.80
C THR A 250 16.26 -14.37 -3.28
N ARG A 251 15.40 -15.19 -2.64
CA ARG A 251 15.35 -15.30 -1.16
C ARG A 251 16.53 -16.08 -0.57
N VAL A 252 17.09 -17.06 -1.27
CA VAL A 252 18.21 -17.88 -0.75
C VAL A 252 19.51 -17.08 -0.77
N LEU A 253 19.72 -16.24 -1.80
CA LEU A 253 20.88 -15.35 -1.89
C LEU A 253 20.89 -14.24 -0.82
N TRP A 254 19.75 -13.92 -0.21
CA TRP A 254 19.69 -12.89 0.85
C TRP A 254 19.95 -13.46 2.25
N ALA A 255 19.79 -14.78 2.45
CA ALA A 255 20.10 -15.44 3.71
C ALA A 255 21.62 -15.58 3.97
N GLY A 256 22.44 -15.54 2.92
CA GLY A 256 23.91 -15.67 3.03
C GLY A 256 24.66 -14.39 3.37
N LYS A 257 24.01 -13.21 3.36
CA LYS A 257 24.68 -11.90 3.53
C LYS A 257 24.60 -11.31 4.95
N GLN A 258 24.29 -12.12 5.96
CA GLN A 258 24.31 -11.70 7.38
C GLN A 258 25.40 -12.37 8.22
N ALA A 259 26.16 -13.33 7.68
CA ALA A 259 27.29 -13.93 8.38
C ALA A 259 28.61 -13.22 8.00
N GLY A 260 28.79 -11.97 8.44
CA GLY A 260 29.98 -11.20 8.08
C GLY A 260 30.29 -9.99 8.96
N PHE A 261 29.69 -9.87 10.14
CA PHE A 261 30.01 -8.82 11.10
C PHE A 261 30.22 -9.42 12.51
N SER A 262 31.22 -10.29 12.65
CA SER A 262 31.81 -10.57 13.96
C SER A 262 32.86 -9.48 14.24
N GLY A 263 32.41 -8.45 14.97
CA GLY A 263 33.30 -7.42 15.52
C GLY A 263 34.40 -8.04 16.36
N SER A 264 35.64 -7.62 16.08
CA SER A 264 36.85 -7.99 16.80
C SER A 264 36.73 -7.76 18.31
N LYS A 265 36.98 -8.80 19.10
CA LYS A 265 37.43 -8.66 20.49
C LYS A 265 38.91 -8.29 20.44
N LYS A 266 39.27 -7.07 20.84
CA LYS A 266 40.63 -6.77 21.32
C LYS A 266 40.56 -6.71 22.84
N SER A 267 41.11 -7.74 23.47
CA SER A 267 41.48 -7.72 24.88
C SER A 267 42.70 -6.83 25.04
N VAL A 268 42.63 -5.91 26.00
CA VAL A 268 43.77 -5.16 26.53
C VAL A 268 44.34 -6.02 27.65
N GLU A 269 45.62 -6.39 27.56
CA GLU A 269 46.39 -6.94 28.67
C GLU A 269 47.48 -5.94 29.01
N GLU A 270 47.47 -5.55 30.28
CA GLU A 270 48.23 -4.49 30.92
C GLU A 270 49.60 -5.04 31.34
N ALA A 271 50.66 -4.35 30.96
CA ALA A 271 52.00 -4.55 31.49
C ALA A 271 52.30 -3.38 32.45
N ALA A 272 52.14 -3.62 33.76
CA ALA A 272 52.93 -3.07 34.87
C ALA A 272 52.35 -3.56 36.20
#